data_AF-A0A8J3SMA2-F1
#
_entry.id   AF-A0A8J3SMA2-F1
#
_cell.length_a   1.000
_cell.length_b   1.000
_cell.length_c   1.000
_cell.angle_alpha   90.00
_cell.angle_beta   90.00
_cell.angle_gamma   90.00
#
_symmetry.space_group_name_H-M   'P 1'
#
loop_
_entity.id
_entity.type
_entity.pdbx_description
1 polymer ?
#
loop_
_entity_poly.entity_id
_entity_poly.type
_entity_poly.pdbx_seq_one_letter_code
_entity_poly.pdbx_strand_id
1 'polypeptide(L)'
;MWCLTLAINAIVCWFTEYHGLGVAALRRTGRQIDDEVLVHLWPAHQENVHCYGTHSVDIDGELAQLDHDGYRPLRLAEIASAASR
;
A
#
# COMPACT_ATOMS: atom_id res chain seq x y z
N MET A 1 18.40 18.54 -1.74
CA MET A 1 18.76 17.34 -0.96
C MET A 1 17.68 16.96 0.07
N TRP A 2 17.08 17.90 0.83
CA TRP A 2 16.07 17.56 1.86
C TRP A 2 14.70 17.09 1.33
N CYS A 3 14.20 17.65 0.23
CA CYS A 3 12.88 17.27 -0.29
C CYS A 3 12.82 15.81 -0.77
N LEU A 4 13.91 15.30 -1.35
CA LEU A 4 13.98 13.90 -1.81
C LEU A 4 13.97 12.92 -0.63
N THR A 5 14.72 13.21 0.44
CA THR A 5 14.70 12.41 1.66
C THR A 5 13.30 12.38 2.29
N LEU A 6 12.63 13.53 2.37
CA LEU A 6 11.25 13.61 2.87
C LEU A 6 10.29 12.78 2.01
N ALA A 7 10.40 12.90 0.67
CA ALA A 7 9.57 12.15 -0.25
C ALA A 7 9.77 10.63 -0.12
N ILE A 8 11.02 10.17 -0.05
CA ILE A 8 11.33 8.74 0.11
C ILE A 8 10.81 8.21 1.44
N ASN A 9 10.99 8.96 2.54
CA ASN A 9 10.48 8.54 3.85
C ASN A 9 8.94 8.48 3.87
N ALA A 10 8.26 9.44 3.23
CA ALA A 10 6.81 9.43 3.11
C ALA A 10 6.32 8.20 2.31
N ILE A 11 6.99 7.88 1.20
CA ILE A 11 6.69 6.69 0.38
C ILE A 11 6.87 5.41 1.20
N VAL A 12 8.02 5.25 1.87
CA VAL A 12 8.32 4.07 2.69
C VAL A 12 7.28 3.90 3.79
N CYS A 13 6.98 4.98 4.52
CA CYS A 13 5.99 4.97 5.61
C CYS A 13 4.60 4.55 5.12
N TRP A 14 4.12 5.17 4.04
CA TRP A 14 2.83 4.85 3.46
C TRP A 14 2.75 3.41 2.96
N PHE A 15 3.82 2.93 2.30
CA PHE A 15 3.86 1.58 1.76
C PHE A 15 3.86 0.51 2.87
N THR A 16 4.60 0.74 3.95
CA THR A 16 4.60 -0.16 5.11
C THR A 16 3.25 -0.20 5.81
N GLU A 17 2.58 0.96 5.96
CA GLU A 17 1.25 1.04 6.59
C GLU A 17 0.21 0.25 5.76
N TYR A 18 0.15 0.49 4.46
CA TYR A 18 -0.79 -0.21 3.57
C TYR A 18 -0.57 -1.71 3.49
N HIS A 19 0.70 -2.15 3.50
CA HIS A 19 1.00 -3.58 3.56
C HIS A 19 0.57 -4.19 4.89
N GLY A 20 0.73 -3.47 6.00
CA GLY A 20 0.19 -3.88 7.30
C GLY A 20 -1.32 -4.12 7.25
N LEU A 21 -2.08 -3.18 6.66
CA LEU A 21 -3.53 -3.32 6.48
C LEU A 21 -3.89 -4.56 5.64
N GLY A 22 -3.17 -4.78 4.53
CA GLY A 22 -3.36 -5.93 3.64
C GLY A 22 -3.07 -7.27 4.33
N VAL A 23 -1.94 -7.37 5.03
CA VAL A 23 -1.55 -8.57 5.80
C VAL A 23 -2.56 -8.84 6.91
N ALA A 24 -3.00 -7.82 7.64
CA ALA A 24 -4.02 -7.96 8.68
C ALA A 24 -5.36 -8.45 8.10
N ALA A 25 -5.76 -7.94 6.93
CA ALA A 25 -6.96 -8.43 6.25
C ALA A 25 -6.85 -9.89 5.82
N LEU A 26 -5.71 -10.29 5.24
CA LEU A 26 -5.44 -11.68 4.85
C LEU A 26 -5.41 -12.63 6.05
N ARG A 27 -4.79 -12.22 7.16
CA ARG A 27 -4.80 -13.01 8.40
C ARG A 27 -6.21 -13.21 8.94
N ARG A 28 -7.07 -12.18 8.87
CA ARG A 28 -8.48 -12.27 9.25
C ARG A 28 -9.29 -13.22 8.37
N THR A 29 -8.92 -13.41 7.11
CA THR A 29 -9.56 -14.41 6.23
C THR A 29 -9.01 -15.82 6.39
N GLY A 30 -8.08 -16.03 7.34
CA GLY A 30 -7.50 -17.33 7.66
C GLY A 30 -6.19 -17.65 6.93
N ARG A 31 -5.66 -16.74 6.10
CA ARG A 31 -4.34 -16.94 5.46
C ARG A 31 -3.23 -16.76 6.49
N GLN A 32 -2.41 -17.80 6.66
CA GLN A 32 -1.16 -17.70 7.41
C GLN A 32 -0.12 -16.99 6.53
N ILE A 33 0.43 -15.89 7.05
CA ILE A 33 1.52 -15.14 6.44
C ILE A 33 2.60 -15.05 7.49
N ASP A 34 3.74 -15.67 7.21
CA ASP A 34 4.92 -15.63 8.08
C ASP A 34 5.54 -14.23 8.06
N ASP A 35 5.91 -13.72 9.23
CA ASP A 35 6.61 -12.45 9.35
C ASP A 35 7.99 -12.51 8.67
N GLU A 36 8.62 -13.69 8.61
CA GLU A 36 9.89 -13.90 7.90
C GLU A 36 9.77 -13.59 6.40
N VAL A 37 8.60 -13.81 5.79
CA VAL A 37 8.40 -13.50 4.37
C VAL A 37 8.25 -11.99 4.15
N LEU A 38 7.71 -11.26 5.14
CA LEU A 38 7.49 -9.82 5.05
C LEU A 38 8.80 -9.03 4.99
N VAL A 39 9.91 -9.58 5.52
CA VAL A 39 11.23 -8.92 5.46
C VAL A 39 11.76 -8.80 4.03
N HIS A 40 11.22 -9.57 3.09
CA HIS A 40 11.59 -9.54 1.68
C HIS A 40 10.80 -8.52 0.87
N LEU A 41 9.74 -7.95 1.44
CA LEU A 41 9.01 -6.87 0.81
C LEU A 41 9.83 -5.58 0.89
N TRP A 42 10.19 -5.02 -0.26
CA TRP A 42 10.85 -3.72 -0.31
C TRP A 42 9.82 -2.59 -0.37
N PRO A 43 9.73 -1.70 0.65
CA PRO A 43 8.77 -0.60 0.66
C PRO A 43 8.91 0.44 -0.45
N ALA A 44 10.05 0.48 -1.13
CA ALA A 44 10.33 1.42 -2.22
C ALA A 44 10.60 0.69 -3.54
N HIS A 45 10.01 -0.50 -3.72
CA HIS A 45 10.19 -1.24 -4.95
C HIS A 45 9.68 -0.43 -6.14
N GLN A 46 10.60 -0.10 -7.06
CA GLN A 46 10.42 0.94 -8.08
C GLN A 46 9.33 0.60 -9.11
N GLU A 47 8.94 -0.67 -9.25
CA GLU A 47 7.84 -1.06 -10.15
C GLU A 47 6.51 -0.38 -9.76
N ASN A 48 6.34 -0.08 -8.46
CA ASN A 48 5.11 0.49 -7.93
C ASN A 48 5.18 2.02 -7.79
N VAL A 49 6.36 2.62 -8.00
CA VAL A 49 6.59 4.06 -7.80
C VAL A 49 7.23 4.63 -9.06
N HIS A 50 6.40 5.21 -9.94
CA HIS A 50 6.91 6.01 -11.05
C HIS A 50 7.34 7.39 -10.55
N CYS A 51 8.64 7.58 -10.38
CA CYS A 51 9.24 8.85 -9.96
C CYS A 51 9.44 9.85 -11.11
N TYR A 52 9.09 9.49 -12.34
CA TYR A 52 9.38 10.26 -13.54
C TYR A 52 8.10 10.79 -14.19
N GLY A 53 8.16 12.03 -14.68
CA GLY A 53 7.07 12.70 -15.38
C GLY A 53 6.30 13.68 -14.51
N THR A 54 5.19 14.19 -15.05
CA THR A 54 4.27 15.08 -14.34
C THR A 54 3.02 14.30 -13.97
N HIS A 55 2.74 14.22 -12.67
CA HIS A 55 1.52 13.60 -12.15
C HIS A 55 0.56 14.70 -11.72
N SER A 56 -0.62 14.75 -12.34
CA SER A 56 -1.73 15.57 -11.86
C SER A 56 -2.63 14.70 -10.99
N VAL A 57 -2.88 15.12 -9.76
CA VAL A 57 -3.72 14.41 -8.81
C VAL A 57 -4.89 15.31 -8.44
N ASP A 58 -6.11 14.82 -8.63
CA ASP A 58 -7.32 15.47 -8.10
C ASP A 58 -7.41 15.19 -6.60
N ILE A 59 -6.94 16.14 -5.79
CA ILE A 59 -6.83 15.97 -4.34
C ILE A 59 -8.22 15.76 -3.72
N ASP A 60 -9.22 16.55 -4.10
CA ASP A 60 -10.56 16.47 -3.50
C ASP A 60 -11.23 15.14 -3.86
N GLY A 61 -11.09 14.70 -5.11
CA GLY A 61 -11.57 13.39 -5.56
C GLY A 61 -10.87 12.22 -4.86
N GLU A 62 -9.56 12.32 -4.59
CA GLU A 62 -8.79 11.30 -3.88
C GLU A 62 -9.14 11.23 -2.40
N LEU A 63 -9.31 12.38 -1.73
CA LEU A 63 -9.73 12.43 -0.33
C LEU A 63 -11.15 11.91 -0.11
N ALA A 64 -12.05 12.12 -1.07
CA ALA A 64 -13.41 11.60 -1.02
C ALA A 64 -13.49 10.05 -1.07
N GLN A 65 -12.42 9.37 -1.46
CA GLN A 65 -12.34 7.91 -1.55
C GLN A 65 -11.84 7.24 -0.25
N LEU A 66 -11.45 8.02 0.75
CA LEU A 66 -10.97 7.51 2.03
C LEU A 66 -12.14 7.04 2.90
N ASP A 67 -11.90 5.99 3.68
CA ASP A 67 -12.83 5.50 4.69
C ASP A 67 -12.75 6.31 5.99
N HIS A 68 -13.48 5.85 7.02
CA HIS A 68 -13.53 6.53 8.32
C HIS A 68 -12.19 6.58 9.06
N ASP A 69 -11.27 5.65 8.75
CA ASP A 69 -9.92 5.59 9.33
C ASP A 69 -8.92 6.41 8.50
N GLY A 70 -9.38 7.03 7.41
CA GLY A 70 -8.55 7.82 6.50
C GLY A 70 -7.80 6.98 5.47
N TYR A 71 -8.21 5.73 5.25
CA TYR A 71 -7.57 4.84 4.27
C TYR A 71 -8.45 4.66 3.03
N ARG A 72 -7.83 4.63 1.86
CA ARG A 72 -8.41 4.01 0.67
C ARG A 72 -8.72 2.52 0.98
N PRO A 73 -9.97 2.05 0.79
CA PRO A 73 -10.37 0.67 1.06
C PRO A 73 -9.55 -0.36 0.29
N LEU A 74 -9.27 -1.50 0.93
CA LEU A 74 -8.59 -2.63 0.30
C LEU A 74 -9.46 -3.29 -0.77
N ARG A 75 -8.87 -3.64 -1.91
CA ARG A 75 -9.54 -4.35 -3.01
C ARG A 75 -9.66 -5.85 -2.71
N LEU A 76 -10.50 -6.22 -1.73
CA LEU A 76 -10.62 -7.59 -1.23
C LEU A 76 -11.27 -8.59 -2.22
N ALA A 77 -12.06 -8.10 -3.17
CA ALA A 77 -12.75 -8.96 -4.16
C ALA A 77 -11.77 -9.68 -5.12
N GLU A 78 -10.64 -9.05 -5.46
CA GLU A 78 -9.57 -9.69 -6.24
C GLU A 78 -8.76 -10.69 -5.41
N ILE A 79 -8.56 -10.39 -4.13
CA ILE A 79 -7.80 -11.22 -3.19
C ILE A 79 -8.49 -12.59 -2.98
N ALA A 80 -9.83 -12.61 -2.87
CA ALA A 80 -10.60 -13.84 -2.74
C ALA A 80 -10.60 -14.70 -4.03
N SER A 81 -10.62 -14.06 -5.21
CA SER A 81 -10.56 -14.72 -6.53
C SER A 81 -9.20 -15.39 -6.80
N ALA A 82 -8.09 -14.76 -6.40
CA ALA A 82 -6.75 -15.30 -6.55
C ALA A 82 -6.44 -16.46 -5.59
N ALA A 83 -7.14 -16.55 -4.45
CA ALA A 83 -6.95 -17.62 -3.47
C ALA A 83 -7.71 -18.92 -3.80
N SER A 84 -8.65 -18.87 -4.76
CA SER A 84 -9.44 -20.01 -5.24
C SER A 84 -8.83 -20.70 -6.48
N ARG A 85 -7.62 -20.30 -6.88
CA ARG A 85 -6.90 -20.83 -8.04
C ARG A 85 -5.62 -21.56 -7.63
#